data_AF-A0A6M1YLG8-F1
#
_entry.id   AF-A0A6M1YLG8-F1
#
_cell.length_a   1.000
_cell.length_b   1.000
_cell.length_c   1.000
_cell.angle_alpha   90.00
_cell.angle_beta   90.00
_cell.angle_gamma   90.00
#
_symmetry.space_group_name_H-M   'P 1'
#
loop_
_entity.id
_entity.type
_entity.pdbx_description
1 polymer ?
#
loop_
_entity_poly.entity_id
_entity_poly.type
_entity_poly.pdbx_seq_one_letter_code
_entity_poly.pdbx_strand_id
1 'polypeptide(L)'
;DEDDLYEFSEITDQLVVALLKNNEFKKAEELVLNLNIQDEFYRDYDLKLIVKYYSRIGDIQNAKRVIEMLSSNYVRTDAKLYIVDYFAREKKIGDFQKYVLASDDEEFKLAANFILNIYQNNFEEALKNIPCDYEDALFNIAEIFVSLNRIPEAEYLINYFGDDWDIEDFEVFFVNAYLKNGNADEAKRVRAEMEDPINKFVASKLIAAYLKG
;
A
#
# COMPACT_ATOMS: atom_id res chain seq x y z
N ASP A 1 13.94 8.97 23.62
CA ASP A 1 14.28 7.61 23.20
C ASP A 1 13.60 7.34 21.86
N GLU A 2 14.31 6.76 20.90
CA GLU A 2 13.77 6.44 19.56
C GLU A 2 12.56 5.51 19.65
N ASP A 3 12.51 4.66 20.69
CA ASP A 3 11.40 3.77 20.98
C ASP A 3 10.09 4.52 21.33
N ASP A 4 10.19 5.64 22.06
CA ASP A 4 9.01 6.47 22.41
C ASP A 4 8.44 7.21 21.17
N LEU A 5 9.28 7.50 20.18
CA LEU A 5 8.88 8.13 18.93
C LEU A 5 8.17 7.13 18.01
N TYR A 6 8.63 5.87 18.00
CA TYR A 6 8.02 4.78 17.23
C TYR A 6 6.63 4.42 17.76
N GLU A 7 6.46 4.25 19.08
CA GLU A 7 5.15 3.98 19.69
C GLU A 7 4.13 5.12 19.48
N PHE A 8 4.59 6.38 19.43
CA PHE A 8 3.72 7.52 19.17
C PHE A 8 3.24 7.58 17.71
N SER A 9 4.09 7.16 16.77
CA SER A 9 3.73 7.04 15.35
C SER A 9 2.62 5.98 15.16
N GLU A 10 2.75 4.80 15.77
CA GLU A 10 1.75 3.73 15.60
C GLU A 10 0.34 4.13 16.09
N ILE A 11 0.25 4.83 17.22
CA ILE A 11 -1.04 5.30 17.76
C ILE A 11 -1.65 6.36 16.84
N THR A 12 -0.82 7.24 16.31
CA THR A 12 -1.23 8.28 15.37
C THR A 12 -1.79 7.65 14.09
N ASP A 13 -1.06 6.71 13.48
CA ASP A 13 -1.46 6.00 12.29
C ASP A 13 -2.82 5.32 12.47
N GLN A 14 -3.03 4.64 13.60
CA GLN A 14 -4.30 3.98 13.90
C GLN A 14 -5.46 4.97 14.01
N LEU A 15 -5.24 6.13 14.62
CA LEU A 15 -6.26 7.18 14.74
C LEU A 15 -6.55 7.83 13.38
N VAL A 16 -5.53 8.10 12.58
CA VAL A 16 -5.65 8.59 11.20
C VAL A 16 -6.47 7.60 10.37
N VAL A 17 -6.12 6.30 10.40
CA VAL A 17 -6.89 5.23 9.73
C VAL A 17 -8.34 5.22 10.21
N ALA A 18 -8.61 5.36 11.51
CA ALA A 18 -9.96 5.36 12.05
C ALA A 18 -10.78 6.56 11.56
N LEU A 19 -10.19 7.76 11.52
CA LEU A 19 -10.83 8.97 10.98
C LEU A 19 -11.13 8.81 9.49
N LEU A 20 -10.17 8.31 8.71
CA LEU A 20 -10.32 8.08 7.27
C LEU A 20 -11.41 7.05 6.96
N LYS A 21 -11.49 5.95 7.72
CA LYS A 21 -12.57 4.95 7.60
C LYS A 21 -13.96 5.52 7.93
N ASN A 22 -14.04 6.57 8.74
CA ASN A 22 -15.27 7.29 9.06
C ASN A 22 -15.54 8.48 8.13
N ASN A 23 -14.79 8.63 7.03
CA ASN A 23 -14.86 9.77 6.10
C ASN A 23 -14.57 11.13 6.75
N GLU A 24 -13.85 11.16 7.87
CA GLU A 24 -13.48 12.39 8.58
C GLU A 24 -12.13 12.95 8.09
N PHE A 25 -11.97 13.05 6.76
CA PHE A 25 -10.69 13.39 6.12
C PHE A 25 -10.06 14.69 6.62
N LYS A 26 -10.85 15.73 6.83
CA LYS A 26 -10.34 17.03 7.31
C LYS A 26 -9.78 16.94 8.73
N LYS A 27 -10.42 16.16 9.60
CA LYS A 27 -9.89 15.92 10.95
C LYS A 27 -8.61 15.10 10.91
N ALA A 28 -8.50 14.13 9.99
CA ALA A 28 -7.27 13.38 9.79
C ALA A 28 -6.12 14.31 9.34
N GLU A 29 -6.37 15.19 8.37
CA GLU A 29 -5.38 16.19 7.96
C GLU A 29 -4.99 17.14 9.09
N GLU A 30 -5.97 17.70 9.81
CA GLU A 30 -5.72 18.58 10.95
C GLU A 30 -4.93 17.89 12.05
N LEU A 31 -5.21 16.61 12.32
CA LEU A 31 -4.46 15.82 13.28
C LEU A 31 -2.99 15.75 12.86
N VAL A 32 -2.70 15.25 11.67
CA VAL A 32 -1.32 15.07 11.17
C VAL A 32 -0.55 16.40 11.13
N LEU A 33 -1.21 17.49 10.72
CA LEU A 33 -0.57 18.81 10.61
C LEU A 33 -0.34 19.50 11.97
N ASN A 34 -1.13 19.16 13.00
CA ASN A 34 -1.00 19.74 14.33
C ASN A 34 -0.14 18.91 15.27
N LEU A 35 0.13 17.65 14.92
CA LEU A 35 1.09 16.85 15.66
C LEU A 35 2.47 17.48 15.49
N ASN A 36 3.11 17.78 16.62
CA ASN A 36 4.50 18.22 16.64
C ASN A 36 5.41 17.00 16.43
N ILE A 37 5.22 16.31 15.30
CA ILE A 37 6.10 15.22 14.87
C ILE A 37 7.42 15.90 14.51
N GLN A 38 8.44 15.69 15.35
CA GLN A 38 9.76 16.29 15.14
C GLN A 38 10.44 15.75 13.88
N ASP A 39 9.98 14.61 13.38
CA ASP A 39 10.49 13.95 12.20
C ASP A 39 9.49 14.09 11.03
N GLU A 40 9.92 14.83 10.01
CA GLU A 40 9.13 15.08 8.80
C GLU A 40 8.87 13.81 8.00
N PHE A 41 9.67 12.76 8.19
CA PHE A 41 9.51 11.48 7.50
C PHE A 41 8.21 10.80 7.91
N TYR A 42 7.95 10.60 9.21
CA TYR A 42 6.73 9.96 9.69
C TYR A 42 5.47 10.77 9.31
N ARG A 43 5.56 12.10 9.37
CA ARG A 43 4.49 12.99 8.89
C ARG A 43 4.15 12.73 7.41
N ASP A 44 5.16 12.53 6.57
CA ASP A 44 4.94 12.27 5.15
C ASP A 44 4.26 10.91 4.91
N TYR A 45 4.51 9.89 5.73
CA TYR A 45 3.79 8.61 5.66
C TYR A 45 2.31 8.74 6.04
N ASP A 46 2.01 9.48 7.10
CA ASP A 46 0.64 9.80 7.50
C ASP A 46 -0.12 10.57 6.41
N LEU A 47 0.51 11.58 5.82
CA LEU A 47 -0.05 12.33 4.70
C LEU A 47 -0.23 11.43 3.46
N LYS A 48 0.71 10.53 3.18
CA LYS A 48 0.59 9.52 2.10
C LYS A 48 -0.63 8.63 2.32
N LEU A 49 -0.91 8.20 3.56
CA LEU A 49 -2.11 7.43 3.89
C LEU A 49 -3.40 8.23 3.61
N ILE A 50 -3.41 9.54 3.90
CA ILE A 50 -4.53 10.41 3.55
C ILE A 50 -4.72 10.49 2.02
N VAL A 51 -3.63 10.61 1.25
CA VAL A 51 -3.67 10.58 -0.23
C VAL A 51 -4.28 9.27 -0.75
N LYS A 52 -3.90 8.12 -0.17
CA LYS A 52 -4.47 6.80 -0.50
C LYS A 52 -5.99 6.80 -0.37
N TYR A 53 -6.52 7.29 0.75
CA TYR A 53 -7.96 7.29 0.98
C TYR A 53 -8.72 8.29 0.08
N TYR A 54 -8.19 9.50 -0.11
CA TYR A 54 -8.79 10.45 -1.07
C TYR A 54 -8.84 9.87 -2.48
N SER A 55 -7.75 9.22 -2.92
CA SER A 55 -7.68 8.56 -4.22
C SER A 55 -8.67 7.40 -4.33
N ARG A 56 -8.81 6.58 -3.27
CA ARG A 56 -9.77 5.46 -3.23
C ARG A 56 -11.21 5.90 -3.50
N ILE A 57 -11.63 7.04 -2.95
CA ILE A 57 -12.97 7.61 -3.17
C ILE A 57 -13.08 8.49 -4.43
N GLY A 58 -11.98 8.70 -5.16
CA GLY A 58 -11.93 9.49 -6.38
C GLY A 58 -11.86 11.00 -6.18
N ASP A 59 -11.54 11.48 -4.98
CA ASP A 59 -11.29 12.91 -4.72
C ASP A 59 -9.83 13.27 -5.09
N ILE A 60 -9.58 13.30 -6.39
CA ILE A 60 -8.24 13.50 -6.94
C ILE A 60 -7.71 14.92 -6.70
N GLN A 61 -8.59 15.90 -6.51
CA GLN A 61 -8.16 17.27 -6.23
C GLN A 61 -7.58 17.38 -4.82
N ASN A 62 -8.25 16.80 -3.82
CA ASN A 62 -7.68 16.78 -2.47
C ASN A 62 -6.46 15.88 -2.37
N ALA A 63 -6.45 14.72 -3.06
CA ALA A 63 -5.26 13.87 -3.13
C ALA A 63 -4.04 14.65 -3.64
N LYS A 64 -4.18 15.38 -4.77
CA LYS A 64 -3.10 16.23 -5.30
C LYS A 64 -2.67 17.32 -4.34
N ARG A 65 -3.62 18.01 -3.69
CA ARG A 65 -3.28 19.06 -2.71
C ARG A 65 -2.45 18.50 -1.55
N VAL A 66 -2.77 17.30 -1.06
CA VAL A 66 -2.00 16.68 0.04
C VAL A 66 -0.62 16.22 -0.45
N ILE A 67 -0.49 15.75 -1.70
CA ILE A 67 0.82 15.43 -2.30
C ILE A 67 1.77 16.64 -2.29
N GLU A 68 1.26 17.86 -2.50
CA GLU A 68 2.06 19.09 -2.42
C GLU A 68 2.54 19.43 -1.00
N MET A 69 1.95 18.80 0.04
CA MET A 69 2.36 18.96 1.43
C MET A 69 3.51 18.01 1.82
N LEU A 70 3.75 16.96 1.02
CA LEU A 70 4.81 15.99 1.28
C LEU A 70 6.17 16.62 1.03
N SER A 71 7.08 16.48 1.99
CA SER A 71 8.46 17.00 1.89
C SER A 71 9.38 16.07 1.09
N SER A 72 9.27 14.76 1.32
CA SER A 72 10.09 13.74 0.68
C SER A 72 9.65 13.50 -0.76
N ASN A 73 10.58 13.68 -1.72
CA ASN A 73 10.31 13.38 -3.13
C ASN A 73 9.93 11.92 -3.33
N TYR A 74 10.56 11.02 -2.58
CA TYR A 74 10.32 9.60 -2.63
C TYR A 74 8.88 9.26 -2.20
N VAL A 75 8.46 9.72 -1.02
CA VAL A 75 7.08 9.53 -0.52
C VAL A 75 6.07 10.21 -1.45
N ARG A 76 6.42 11.35 -2.05
CA ARG A 76 5.59 12.03 -3.03
C ARG A 76 5.37 11.17 -4.26
N THR A 77 6.40 10.51 -4.79
CA THR A 77 6.26 9.65 -5.97
C THR A 77 5.37 8.44 -5.66
N ASP A 78 5.56 7.78 -4.53
CA ASP A 78 4.70 6.68 -4.11
C ASP A 78 3.24 7.13 -3.92
N ALA A 79 3.02 8.29 -3.30
CA ALA A 79 1.67 8.85 -3.12
C ALA A 79 0.94 9.11 -4.45
N LYS A 80 1.66 9.47 -5.52
CA LYS A 80 1.06 9.62 -6.87
C LYS A 80 0.53 8.29 -7.42
N LEU A 81 1.11 7.15 -7.04
CA LEU A 81 0.67 5.84 -7.51
C LEU A 81 -0.74 5.49 -7.05
N TYR A 82 -1.22 6.02 -5.92
CA TYR A 82 -2.62 5.86 -5.51
C TYR A 82 -3.63 6.54 -6.44
N ILE A 83 -3.26 7.69 -7.02
CA ILE A 83 -4.09 8.36 -8.03
C ILE A 83 -4.11 7.52 -9.32
N VAL A 84 -2.96 6.95 -9.68
CA VAL A 84 -2.82 6.08 -10.85
C VAL A 84 -3.65 4.80 -10.70
N ASP A 85 -3.56 4.14 -9.54
CA ASP A 85 -4.38 2.98 -9.17
C ASP A 85 -5.88 3.28 -9.33
N TYR A 86 -6.35 4.42 -8.79
CA TYR A 86 -7.73 4.85 -8.99
C TYR A 86 -8.11 4.96 -10.48
N PHE A 87 -7.28 5.61 -11.30
CA PHE A 87 -7.60 5.75 -12.72
C PHE A 87 -7.62 4.40 -13.44
N ALA A 88 -6.68 3.50 -13.14
CA ALA A 88 -6.63 2.17 -13.73
C ALA A 88 -7.85 1.33 -13.33
N ARG A 89 -8.18 1.29 -12.02
CA ARG A 89 -9.35 0.61 -11.47
C ARG A 89 -10.66 1.08 -12.06
N GLU A 90 -10.84 2.39 -12.19
CA GLU A 90 -12.05 3.02 -12.75
C GLU A 90 -12.04 3.09 -14.29
N LYS A 91 -11.04 2.49 -14.95
CA LYS A 91 -10.87 2.48 -16.42
C LYS A 91 -10.83 3.87 -17.05
N LYS A 92 -10.32 4.87 -16.32
CA LYS A 92 -10.16 6.26 -16.76
C LYS A 92 -8.83 6.46 -17.50
N ILE A 93 -8.64 5.75 -18.61
CA ILE A 93 -7.36 5.70 -19.33
C ILE A 93 -6.90 7.08 -19.83
N GLY A 94 -7.82 7.95 -20.26
CA GLY A 94 -7.48 9.31 -20.68
C GLY A 94 -6.92 10.17 -19.54
N ASP A 95 -7.50 10.07 -18.34
CA ASP A 95 -7.02 10.77 -17.15
C ASP A 95 -5.68 10.20 -16.67
N PHE A 96 -5.53 8.88 -16.70
CA PHE A 96 -4.28 8.18 -16.46
C PHE A 96 -3.17 8.74 -17.37
N GLN A 97 -3.38 8.74 -18.68
CA GLN A 97 -2.37 9.17 -19.65
C GLN A 97 -1.99 10.64 -19.43
N LYS A 98 -2.99 11.51 -19.24
CA LYS A 98 -2.74 12.92 -18.96
C LYS A 98 -1.94 13.13 -17.68
N TYR A 99 -2.20 12.35 -16.63
CA TYR A 99 -1.51 12.47 -15.36
C TYR A 99 -0.08 11.94 -15.42
N VAL A 100 0.12 10.78 -16.04
CA VAL A 100 1.45 10.15 -16.18
C VAL A 100 2.36 10.94 -17.12
N LEU A 101 1.84 11.42 -18.26
CA LEU A 101 2.60 12.22 -19.23
C LEU A 101 2.99 13.61 -18.73
N ALA A 102 2.29 14.13 -17.71
CA ALA A 102 2.62 15.43 -17.11
C ALA A 102 3.77 15.35 -16.09
N SER A 103 4.23 14.15 -15.74
CA SER A 103 5.37 13.95 -14.84
C SER A 103 6.67 13.87 -15.64
N ASP A 104 7.74 14.46 -15.11
CA ASP A 104 9.12 14.25 -15.62
C ASP A 104 9.85 13.11 -14.89
N ASP A 105 9.22 12.54 -13.86
CA ASP A 105 9.73 11.39 -13.10
C ASP A 105 9.54 10.10 -13.90
N GLU A 106 10.63 9.54 -14.42
CA GLU A 106 10.62 8.29 -15.20
C GLU A 106 10.31 7.06 -14.36
N GLU A 107 10.71 7.07 -13.09
CA GLU A 107 10.46 5.98 -12.16
C GLU A 107 8.96 5.85 -11.86
N PHE A 108 8.32 7.00 -11.61
CA PHE A 108 6.86 7.10 -11.52
C PHE A 108 6.17 6.56 -12.77
N LYS A 109 6.66 6.90 -13.97
CA LYS A 109 6.04 6.43 -15.23
C LYS A 109 6.12 4.93 -15.38
N LEU A 110 7.26 4.32 -15.04
CA LEU A 110 7.44 2.87 -15.07
C LEU A 110 6.47 2.18 -14.09
N ALA A 111 6.44 2.62 -12.84
CA ALA A 111 5.52 2.09 -11.82
C ALA A 111 4.05 2.29 -12.21
N ALA A 112 3.69 3.45 -12.76
CA ALA A 112 2.33 3.71 -13.23
C ALA A 112 1.91 2.78 -14.37
N ASN A 113 2.79 2.56 -15.35
CA ASN A 113 2.54 1.63 -16.45
C ASN A 113 2.46 0.18 -15.97
N PHE A 114 3.27 -0.19 -14.98
CA PHE A 114 3.16 -1.49 -14.32
C PHE A 114 1.75 -1.71 -13.75
N ILE A 115 1.25 -0.76 -12.94
CA ILE A 115 -0.11 -0.78 -12.38
C ILE A 115 -1.17 -0.91 -13.49
N LEU A 116 -1.04 -0.14 -14.58
CA LEU A 116 -1.98 -0.23 -15.70
C LEU A 116 -2.01 -1.63 -16.32
N ASN A 117 -0.83 -2.24 -16.54
CA ASN A 117 -0.74 -3.58 -17.10
C ASN A 117 -1.37 -4.64 -16.19
N ILE A 118 -1.28 -4.49 -14.87
CA ILE A 118 -1.96 -5.37 -13.91
C ILE A 118 -3.47 -5.34 -14.14
N TYR A 119 -4.07 -4.14 -14.20
CA TYR A 119 -5.50 -3.97 -14.43
C TYR A 119 -5.96 -4.41 -15.83
N GLN A 120 -5.05 -4.44 -16.80
CA GLN A 120 -5.30 -4.96 -18.15
C GLN A 120 -5.07 -6.47 -18.30
N ASN A 121 -4.76 -7.19 -17.22
CA ASN A 121 -4.39 -8.61 -17.22
C ASN A 121 -3.15 -8.94 -18.08
N ASN A 122 -2.24 -7.97 -18.24
CA ASN A 122 -1.01 -8.12 -19.01
C ASN A 122 0.19 -8.31 -18.08
N PHE A 123 0.14 -9.29 -17.17
CA PHE A 123 1.13 -9.46 -16.11
C PHE A 123 2.54 -9.76 -16.63
N GLU A 124 2.68 -10.64 -17.62
CA GLU A 124 3.98 -10.96 -18.23
C GLU A 124 4.65 -9.71 -18.83
N GLU A 125 3.86 -8.80 -19.39
CA GLU A 125 4.38 -7.54 -19.92
C GLU A 125 4.72 -6.56 -18.80
N ALA A 126 3.95 -6.57 -17.71
CA ALA A 126 4.24 -5.80 -16.51
C ALA A 126 5.62 -6.19 -15.95
N LEU A 127 5.92 -7.50 -15.82
CA LEU A 127 7.19 -8.01 -15.29
C LEU A 127 8.43 -7.50 -16.03
N LYS A 128 8.32 -7.20 -17.33
CA LYS A 128 9.45 -6.69 -18.13
C LYS A 128 9.88 -5.27 -17.74
N ASN A 129 8.99 -4.52 -17.09
CA ASN A 129 9.16 -3.11 -16.80
C ASN A 129 9.01 -2.80 -15.30
N ILE A 130 9.30 -3.79 -14.44
CA ILE A 130 9.27 -3.56 -12.99
C ILE A 130 10.35 -2.53 -12.62
N PRO A 131 10.00 -1.48 -11.86
CA PRO A 131 11.00 -0.60 -11.29
C PRO A 131 11.82 -1.40 -10.28
N CYS A 132 13.13 -1.51 -10.52
CA CYS A 132 14.01 -2.47 -9.87
C CYS A 132 14.46 -2.13 -8.44
N ASP A 133 14.00 -1.02 -7.84
CA ASP A 133 14.43 -0.58 -6.50
C ASP A 133 13.25 -0.01 -5.68
N TYR A 134 12.04 -0.53 -5.88
CA TYR A 134 10.80 0.10 -5.41
C TYR A 134 10.09 -0.66 -4.27
N GLU A 135 10.85 -1.01 -3.22
CA GLU A 135 10.37 -1.76 -2.04
C GLU A 135 9.04 -1.20 -1.49
N ASP A 136 8.91 0.11 -1.29
CA ASP A 136 7.67 0.70 -0.74
C ASP A 136 6.45 0.62 -1.66
N ALA A 137 6.62 0.59 -2.99
CA ALA A 137 5.48 0.37 -3.89
C ALA A 137 5.12 -1.10 -4.03
N LEU A 138 6.00 -2.04 -3.64
CA LEU A 138 5.65 -3.46 -3.62
C LEU A 138 4.41 -3.68 -2.74
N PHE A 139 4.25 -2.93 -1.64
CA PHE A 139 3.06 -3.00 -0.80
C PHE A 139 1.80 -2.55 -1.54
N ASN A 140 1.87 -1.41 -2.21
CA ASN A 140 0.75 -0.88 -2.98
C ASN A 140 0.39 -1.82 -4.13
N ILE A 141 1.38 -2.37 -4.81
CA ILE A 141 1.21 -3.34 -5.90
C ILE A 141 0.59 -4.65 -5.38
N ALA A 142 1.11 -5.20 -4.28
CA ALA A 142 0.57 -6.41 -3.66
C ALA A 142 -0.89 -6.21 -3.21
N GLU A 143 -1.22 -5.06 -2.61
CA GLU A 143 -2.61 -4.69 -2.31
C GLU A 143 -3.50 -4.70 -3.56
N ILE A 144 -3.01 -4.17 -4.69
CA ILE A 144 -3.75 -4.18 -5.96
C ILE A 144 -4.02 -5.61 -6.41
N PHE A 145 -2.99 -6.48 -6.46
CA PHE A 145 -3.17 -7.88 -6.83
C PHE A 145 -4.15 -8.61 -5.92
N VAL A 146 -4.03 -8.43 -4.59
CA VAL A 146 -4.96 -9.01 -3.62
C VAL A 146 -6.39 -8.53 -3.86
N SER A 147 -6.58 -7.22 -4.14
CA SER A 147 -7.91 -6.66 -4.44
C SER A 147 -8.53 -7.22 -5.72
N LEU A 148 -7.69 -7.67 -6.66
CA LEU A 148 -8.08 -8.34 -7.90
C LEU A 148 -8.23 -9.86 -7.74
N ASN A 149 -8.09 -10.40 -6.52
CA ASN A 149 -8.06 -11.83 -6.22
C ASN A 149 -6.95 -12.59 -6.98
N ARG A 150 -5.80 -11.94 -7.13
CA ARG A 150 -4.59 -12.44 -7.80
C ARG A 150 -3.45 -12.60 -6.79
N ILE A 151 -3.76 -13.22 -5.64
CA ILE A 151 -2.85 -13.37 -4.50
C ILE A 151 -1.55 -14.11 -4.89
N PRO A 152 -1.57 -15.20 -5.68
CA PRO A 152 -0.34 -15.90 -6.06
C PRO A 152 0.63 -15.01 -6.85
N GLU A 153 0.13 -14.12 -7.72
CA GLU A 153 0.98 -13.17 -8.43
C GLU A 153 1.55 -12.09 -7.50
N ALA A 154 0.83 -11.69 -6.45
CA ALA A 154 1.35 -10.81 -5.41
C ALA A 154 2.51 -11.48 -4.64
N GLU A 155 2.31 -12.73 -4.21
CA GLU A 155 3.37 -13.50 -3.53
C GLU A 155 4.60 -13.69 -4.42
N TYR A 156 4.41 -13.99 -5.71
CA TYR A 156 5.51 -14.11 -6.66
C TYR A 156 6.33 -12.82 -6.74
N LEU A 157 5.67 -11.65 -6.78
CA LEU A 157 6.37 -10.38 -6.83
C LEU A 157 7.18 -10.11 -5.56
N ILE A 158 6.57 -10.29 -4.39
CA ILE A 158 7.27 -10.07 -3.12
C ILE A 158 8.46 -11.02 -2.99
N ASN A 159 8.28 -12.30 -3.27
CA ASN A 159 9.38 -13.28 -3.16
C ASN A 159 10.50 -13.08 -4.21
N TYR A 160 10.21 -12.40 -5.32
CA TYR A 160 11.20 -12.18 -6.39
C TYR A 160 11.93 -10.84 -6.23
N PHE A 161 11.25 -9.81 -5.74
CA PHE A 161 11.76 -8.44 -5.72
C PHE A 161 11.97 -7.88 -4.31
N GLY A 162 11.29 -8.42 -3.29
CA GLY A 162 11.50 -8.02 -1.91
C GLY A 162 12.76 -8.62 -1.34
N ASP A 163 13.31 -7.96 -0.32
CA ASP A 163 14.35 -8.54 0.51
C ASP A 163 13.76 -9.48 1.58
N ASP A 164 14.62 -10.06 2.43
CA ASP A 164 14.18 -10.98 3.48
C ASP A 164 13.23 -10.28 4.48
N TRP A 165 13.40 -8.98 4.73
CA TRP A 165 12.55 -8.19 5.64
C TRP A 165 11.17 -7.93 5.03
N ASP A 166 11.13 -7.55 3.75
CA ASP A 166 9.89 -7.38 3.01
C ASP A 166 9.05 -8.65 3.06
N ILE A 167 9.67 -9.80 2.77
CA ILE A 167 8.98 -11.10 2.74
C ILE A 167 8.30 -11.37 4.10
N GLU A 168 9.00 -11.17 5.22
CA GLU A 168 8.47 -11.35 6.57
C GLU A 168 7.29 -10.41 6.87
N ASP A 169 7.34 -9.16 6.40
CA ASP A 169 6.26 -8.18 6.60
C ASP A 169 4.99 -8.53 5.80
N PHE A 170 5.14 -9.11 4.62
CA PHE A 170 4.00 -9.50 3.77
C PHE A 170 3.36 -10.84 4.13
N GLU A 171 4.06 -11.69 4.87
CA GLU A 171 3.60 -13.02 5.24
C GLU A 171 2.25 -12.98 6.00
N VAL A 172 2.10 -12.11 7.00
CA VAL A 172 0.84 -11.93 7.74
C VAL A 172 -0.23 -11.30 6.85
N PHE A 173 0.16 -10.38 5.96
CA PHE A 173 -0.72 -9.78 4.97
C PHE A 173 -1.32 -10.86 4.04
N PHE A 174 -0.52 -11.78 3.52
CA PHE A 174 -0.98 -12.87 2.64
C PHE A 174 -1.88 -13.87 3.37
N VAL A 175 -1.57 -14.22 4.63
CA VAL A 175 -2.48 -15.05 5.44
C VAL A 175 -3.86 -14.40 5.52
N ASN A 176 -3.92 -13.11 5.87
CA ASN A 176 -5.18 -12.39 5.95
C ASN A 176 -5.90 -12.31 4.59
N ALA A 177 -5.15 -12.09 3.51
CA ALA A 177 -5.68 -12.04 2.15
C ALA A 177 -6.34 -13.38 1.74
N TYR A 178 -5.65 -14.49 1.96
CA TYR A 178 -6.18 -15.82 1.67
C TYR A 178 -7.41 -16.16 2.49
N LEU A 179 -7.42 -15.84 3.78
CA LEU A 179 -8.58 -16.05 4.64
C LEU A 179 -9.79 -15.23 4.16
N LYS A 180 -9.60 -13.95 3.80
CA LYS A 180 -10.69 -13.11 3.25
C LYS A 180 -11.26 -13.66 1.94
N ASN A 181 -10.45 -14.35 1.14
CA ASN A 181 -10.88 -15.02 -0.10
C ASN A 181 -11.33 -16.48 0.12
N GLY A 182 -11.46 -16.91 1.37
CA GLY A 182 -11.98 -18.22 1.73
C GLY A 182 -11.00 -19.39 1.55
N ASN A 183 -9.73 -19.11 1.29
CA ASN A 183 -8.70 -20.11 1.05
C ASN A 183 -7.89 -20.39 2.32
N ALA A 184 -8.51 -21.09 3.27
CA ALA A 184 -7.88 -21.38 4.56
C ALA A 184 -6.66 -22.31 4.46
N ASP A 185 -6.54 -23.11 3.39
CA ASP A 185 -5.42 -24.04 3.23
C ASP A 185 -4.17 -23.32 2.75
N GLU A 186 -4.27 -22.38 1.80
CA GLU A 186 -3.14 -21.50 1.46
C GLU A 186 -2.73 -20.60 2.62
N ALA A 187 -3.68 -20.08 3.40
CA ALA A 187 -3.36 -19.33 4.61
C ALA A 187 -2.54 -20.16 5.62
N LYS A 188 -2.81 -21.47 5.75
CA LYS A 188 -2.01 -22.37 6.60
C LYS A 188 -0.63 -22.65 6.01
N ARG A 189 -0.52 -22.75 4.68
CA ARG A 189 0.77 -22.93 3.97
C ARG A 189 1.68 -21.76 4.26
N VAL A 190 1.24 -20.53 3.97
CA VAL A 190 2.03 -19.30 4.25
C VAL A 190 2.44 -19.25 5.72
N ARG A 191 1.51 -19.49 6.65
CA ARG A 191 1.84 -19.56 8.10
C ARG A 191 2.88 -20.63 8.46
N ALA A 192 2.96 -21.74 7.72
CA ALA A 192 3.93 -22.78 8.00
C ALA A 192 5.35 -22.35 7.64
N GLU A 193 5.49 -21.57 6.56
CA GLU A 193 6.74 -21.04 6.01
C GLU A 193 7.33 -19.91 6.88
N MET A 194 6.49 -19.12 7.58
CA MET A 194 6.94 -18.04 8.46
C MET A 194 8.03 -18.46 9.45
N GLU A 195 9.14 -17.73 9.47
CA GLU A 195 10.23 -17.93 10.41
C GLU A 195 10.00 -17.16 11.72
N ASP A 196 9.52 -15.92 11.63
CA ASP A 196 9.30 -15.08 12.81
C ASP A 196 8.19 -15.65 13.73
N PRO A 197 8.50 -15.92 15.03
CA PRO A 197 7.54 -16.50 15.96
C PRO A 197 6.32 -15.60 16.27
N ILE A 198 6.47 -14.28 16.23
CA ILE A 198 5.40 -13.32 16.52
C ILE A 198 4.40 -13.30 15.37
N ASN A 199 4.87 -13.13 14.14
CA ASN A 199 4.06 -13.20 12.91
C ASN A 199 3.36 -14.54 12.81
N LYS A 200 4.07 -15.65 13.07
CA LYS A 200 3.49 -17.00 13.09
C LYS A 200 2.39 -17.15 14.14
N PHE A 201 2.53 -16.53 15.32
CA PHE A 201 1.50 -16.50 16.34
C PHE A 201 0.27 -15.68 15.90
N VAL A 202 0.48 -14.47 15.35
CA VAL A 202 -0.59 -13.61 14.83
C VAL A 202 -1.37 -14.32 13.72
N ALA A 203 -0.68 -14.90 12.74
CA ALA A 203 -1.28 -15.70 11.67
C ALA A 203 -2.12 -16.86 12.21
N SER A 204 -1.62 -17.56 13.23
CA SER A 204 -2.35 -18.66 13.88
C SER A 204 -3.65 -18.17 14.53
N LYS A 205 -3.66 -16.96 15.12
CA LYS A 205 -4.86 -16.34 15.69
C LYS A 205 -5.88 -15.96 14.62
N LEU A 206 -5.43 -15.39 13.50
CA LEU A 206 -6.28 -15.04 12.36
C LEU A 206 -6.97 -16.29 11.80
N ILE A 207 -6.21 -17.36 11.54
CA ILE A 207 -6.75 -18.63 11.04
C ILE A 207 -7.77 -19.22 12.03
N ALA A 208 -7.44 -19.23 13.33
CA ALA A 208 -8.35 -19.74 14.35
C ALA A 208 -9.64 -18.92 14.48
N ALA A 209 -9.56 -17.60 14.30
CA ALA A 209 -10.74 -16.73 14.28
C ALA A 209 -11.63 -17.02 13.06
N TYR A 210 -11.01 -17.17 11.88
CA TYR A 210 -11.72 -17.50 10.64
C TYR A 210 -12.46 -18.85 10.73
N LEU A 211 -11.84 -19.89 11.29
CA LEU A 211 -12.46 -21.22 11.41
C LEU A 211 -13.58 -21.31 12.46
N LYS A 212 -13.69 -20.32 13.35
CA LYS A 212 -14.73 -20.26 14.39
C LYS A 212 -15.97 -19.47 13.97
N GLY A 213 -15.84 -18.60 12.97
CA GLY A 213 -16.94 -17.86 12.36
C GLY A 213 -17.70 -18.71 11.35
#